data_AF-X6N4C9-F1
#
_entry.id   AF-X6N4C9-F1
#
_cell.length_a   1.000
_cell.length_b   1.000
_cell.length_c   1.000
_cell.angle_alpha   90.00
_cell.angle_beta   90.00
_cell.angle_gamma   90.00
#
_symmetry.space_group_name_H-M   'P 1'
#
loop_
_entity.id
_entity.type
_entity.pdbx_description
1 polymer ?
#
loop_
_entity_poly.entity_id
_entity_poly.type
_entity_poly.pdbx_seq_one_letter_code
_entity_poly.pdbx_strand_id
1 'polypeptide(L)'
;KDEEVMDLNSQKKHQKQEQRMETMLEYGSLVSYFVVIMPLLLLLNGLLPSGWDIFTVRLIAWFSRQPSTDPWAHNQKIITRKDQSHNNNNNNNNNNNNHYYFYYKHYGDIYLFYVFICVVSLISYLSFKNVRCKLWLMRRVVLAQRRNWSCSVGELLFALLFAAMFVIEVCYWFGVHAYQDDTTKSNTEIYARAFGVVAIVLLSFQFFTVTRIRLWHDCFHLSFEHLVVYHRLFGYAMLFCGYMHMFLWIAFWSQSVIYVHTYICTCVYTYT
;
A
#
# COMPACT_ATOMS: atom_id res chain seq x y z
N LYS A 1 -57.94 -7.04 -30.99
CA LYS A 1 -56.70 -7.36 -31.73
C LYS A 1 -55.82 -6.11 -31.86
N ASP A 2 -56.33 -4.99 -32.37
CA ASP A 2 -55.50 -3.77 -32.53
C ASP A 2 -55.06 -3.15 -31.18
N GLU A 3 -55.93 -3.20 -30.17
CA GLU A 3 -55.61 -2.70 -28.82
C GLU A 3 -54.48 -3.51 -28.15
N GLU A 4 -54.53 -4.84 -28.25
CA GLU A 4 -53.49 -5.75 -27.75
C GLU A 4 -52.13 -5.52 -28.44
N VAL A 5 -52.13 -5.23 -29.74
CA VAL A 5 -50.91 -4.90 -30.49
C VAL A 5 -50.36 -3.53 -30.06
N MET A 6 -51.23 -2.58 -29.71
CA MET A 6 -50.81 -1.28 -29.20
C MET A 6 -50.12 -1.39 -27.84
N ASP A 7 -50.66 -2.19 -26.92
CA ASP A 7 -50.10 -2.44 -25.59
C ASP A 7 -48.74 -3.12 -25.65
N LEU A 8 -48.59 -4.16 -26.48
CA LEU A 8 -47.31 -4.85 -26.71
C LEU A 8 -46.22 -3.92 -27.23
N ASN A 9 -46.58 -2.98 -28.12
CA ASN A 9 -45.62 -2.00 -28.64
C ASN A 9 -45.23 -0.95 -27.60
N SER A 10 -46.15 -0.57 -26.72
CA SER A 10 -45.87 0.33 -25.59
C SER A 10 -44.91 -0.32 -24.60
N GLN A 11 -45.15 -1.58 -24.21
CA GLN A 11 -44.28 -2.34 -23.31
C GLN A 11 -42.86 -2.50 -23.86
N LYS A 12 -42.72 -2.84 -25.16
CA LYS A 12 -41.41 -2.95 -25.81
C LYS A 12 -40.65 -1.62 -25.84
N LYS A 13 -41.34 -0.49 -26.02
CA LYS A 13 -40.73 0.84 -25.98
C LYS A 13 -40.22 1.16 -24.57
N HIS A 14 -41.02 0.89 -23.54
CA HIS A 14 -40.62 1.09 -22.14
C HIS A 14 -39.40 0.24 -21.76
N GLN A 15 -39.41 -1.07 -22.06
CA GLN A 15 -38.27 -1.96 -21.81
C GLN A 15 -36.99 -1.49 -22.51
N LYS A 16 -37.11 -1.03 -23.76
CA LYS A 16 -35.97 -0.49 -24.52
C LYS A 16 -35.44 0.82 -23.93
N GLN A 17 -36.31 1.68 -23.38
CA GLN A 17 -35.89 2.91 -22.71
C GLN A 17 -35.19 2.62 -21.39
N GLU A 18 -35.73 1.70 -20.59
CA GLU A 18 -35.13 1.25 -19.32
C GLU A 18 -33.73 0.67 -19.55
N GLN A 19 -33.60 -0.26 -20.51
CA GLN A 19 -32.29 -0.85 -20.87
C GLN A 19 -31.27 0.21 -21.33
N ARG A 20 -31.71 1.25 -22.05
CA ARG A 20 -30.84 2.36 -22.45
C ARG A 20 -30.39 3.19 -21.25
N MET A 21 -31.29 3.47 -20.31
CA MET A 21 -30.99 4.22 -19.09
C MET A 21 -30.00 3.45 -18.21
N GLU A 22 -30.22 2.15 -18.00
CA GLU A 22 -29.28 1.29 -17.26
C GLU A 22 -27.89 1.30 -17.90
N THR A 23 -27.84 1.16 -19.23
CA THR A 23 -26.58 1.21 -19.98
C THR A 23 -25.87 2.56 -19.81
N MET A 24 -26.61 3.67 -19.87
CA MET A 24 -26.06 5.01 -19.66
C MET A 24 -25.54 5.21 -18.22
N LEU A 25 -26.28 4.75 -17.21
CA LEU A 25 -25.86 4.81 -15.81
C LEU A 25 -24.59 3.99 -15.57
N GLU A 26 -24.50 2.82 -16.18
CA GLU A 26 -23.32 1.97 -16.08
C GLU A 26 -22.09 2.64 -16.71
N TYR A 27 -22.19 3.17 -17.94
CA TYR A 27 -21.10 3.93 -18.55
C TYR A 27 -20.74 5.18 -17.74
N GLY A 28 -21.75 5.90 -17.23
CA GLY A 28 -21.55 7.05 -16.36
C GLY A 28 -20.78 6.69 -15.09
N SER A 29 -21.11 5.55 -14.46
CA SER A 29 -20.40 5.06 -13.27
C SER A 29 -18.95 4.68 -13.58
N LEU A 30 -18.69 4.07 -14.74
CA LEU A 30 -17.35 3.69 -15.16
C LEU A 30 -16.49 4.91 -15.46
N VAL A 31 -17.03 5.87 -16.21
CA VAL A 31 -16.36 7.14 -16.49
C VAL A 31 -16.10 7.89 -15.18
N SER A 32 -17.08 7.97 -14.28
CA SER A 32 -16.90 8.59 -12.96
C SER A 32 -15.80 7.91 -12.16
N TYR A 33 -15.73 6.58 -12.18
CA TYR A 33 -14.69 5.84 -11.45
C TYR A 33 -13.29 6.14 -11.98
N PHE A 34 -13.07 6.02 -13.30
CA PHE A 34 -11.74 6.18 -13.90
C PHE A 34 -11.30 7.65 -14.06
N VAL A 35 -12.22 8.57 -14.30
CA VAL A 35 -11.90 9.98 -14.61
C VAL A 35 -11.97 10.86 -13.36
N VAL A 36 -12.83 10.53 -12.39
CA VAL A 36 -13.05 11.37 -11.20
C VAL A 36 -12.49 10.71 -9.96
N ILE A 37 -12.97 9.51 -9.61
CA ILE A 37 -12.64 8.87 -8.32
C ILE A 37 -11.16 8.49 -8.28
N MET A 38 -10.62 7.85 -9.31
CA MET A 38 -9.23 7.40 -9.31
C MET A 38 -8.21 8.57 -9.25
N PRO A 39 -8.32 9.61 -10.09
CA PRO A 39 -7.46 10.79 -9.97
C PRO A 39 -7.63 11.50 -8.62
N LEU A 40 -8.85 11.56 -8.08
CA LEU A 40 -9.10 12.14 -6.76
C LEU A 40 -8.39 11.35 -5.65
N LEU A 41 -8.44 10.01 -5.68
CA LEU A 41 -7.73 9.17 -4.72
C LEU A 41 -6.21 9.35 -4.83
N LEU A 42 -5.67 9.45 -6.05
CA LEU A 42 -4.25 9.74 -6.26
C LEU A 42 -3.86 11.11 -5.71
N LEU A 43 -4.68 12.13 -5.96
CA LEU A 43 -4.48 13.48 -5.44
C LEU A 43 -4.54 13.50 -3.91
N LEU A 44 -5.55 12.84 -3.32
CA LEU A 44 -5.69 12.73 -1.87
C LEU A 44 -4.50 12.03 -1.21
N ASN A 45 -3.91 11.01 -1.85
CA ASN A 45 -2.69 10.38 -1.37
C ASN A 45 -1.49 11.33 -1.41
N GLY A 46 -1.36 12.14 -2.45
CA GLY A 46 -0.30 13.15 -2.53
C GLY A 46 -0.46 14.30 -1.53
N LEU A 47 -1.66 14.49 -0.98
CA LEU A 47 -1.95 15.42 0.11
C LEU A 47 -1.71 14.83 1.50
N LEU A 48 -1.45 13.52 1.62
CA LEU A 48 -1.10 12.92 2.91
C LEU A 48 0.19 13.59 3.43
N PRO A 49 0.28 13.85 4.76
CA PRO A 49 1.44 14.55 5.30
C PRO A 49 2.72 13.77 4.96
N SER A 50 3.57 14.36 4.14
CA SER A 50 4.80 13.73 3.65
C SER A 50 5.87 13.56 4.75
N GLY A 51 5.65 14.20 5.90
CA GLY A 51 6.49 14.04 7.08
C GLY A 51 6.22 12.71 7.75
N TRP A 52 6.89 11.65 7.30
CA TRP A 52 7.05 10.43 8.09
C TRP A 52 7.51 10.77 9.51
N ASP A 53 8.36 11.79 9.64
CA ASP A 53 8.81 12.44 10.87
C ASP A 53 7.70 12.84 11.84
N ILE A 54 6.54 13.24 11.33
CA ILE A 54 5.39 13.67 12.14
C ILE A 54 4.70 12.44 12.76
N PHE A 55 4.78 11.28 12.12
CA PHE A 55 4.12 10.04 12.57
C PHE A 55 5.08 9.00 13.19
N THR A 56 6.39 9.27 13.26
CA THR A 56 7.40 8.28 13.70
C THR A 56 8.21 8.72 14.91
N VAL A 57 9.32 8.01 15.17
CA VAL A 57 10.28 8.16 16.27
C VAL A 57 10.64 9.60 16.56
N ARG A 58 10.58 10.54 15.61
CA ARG A 58 10.82 11.96 15.89
C ARG A 58 9.71 12.60 16.71
N LEU A 59 8.43 12.25 16.48
CA LEU A 59 7.31 12.63 17.35
C LEU A 59 7.43 11.94 18.72
N ILE A 60 7.77 10.64 18.74
CA ILE A 60 8.02 9.91 20.00
C ILE A 60 9.20 10.52 20.76
N ALA A 61 10.27 10.92 20.08
CA ALA A 61 11.46 11.57 20.63
C ALA A 61 11.17 13.01 21.04
N TRP A 62 10.25 13.68 20.38
CA TRP A 62 9.76 15.00 20.78
C TRP A 62 8.90 14.88 22.05
N PHE A 63 8.00 13.90 22.13
CA PHE A 63 7.24 13.58 23.33
C PHE A 63 8.14 13.11 24.49
N SER A 64 9.17 12.31 24.22
CA SER A 64 10.12 11.87 25.26
C SER A 64 11.08 12.99 25.70
N ARG A 65 11.26 14.03 24.90
CA ARG A 65 11.99 15.26 25.26
C ARG A 65 11.12 16.31 25.93
N GLN A 66 9.79 16.16 25.94
CA GLN A 66 8.99 17.00 26.82
C GLN A 66 9.43 16.68 28.25
N PRO A 67 9.84 17.69 29.03
CA PRO A 67 10.20 17.46 30.42
C PRO A 67 8.98 16.82 31.06
N SER A 68 9.11 15.56 31.48
CA SER A 68 8.09 14.95 32.30
C SER A 68 7.84 15.92 33.44
N THR A 69 6.58 16.25 33.69
CA THR A 69 6.16 16.96 34.91
C THR A 69 6.39 16.11 36.16
N ASP A 70 7.27 15.10 36.07
CA ASP A 70 7.74 14.31 37.18
C ASP A 70 8.63 15.21 38.04
N PRO A 71 8.22 15.50 39.28
CA PRO A 71 9.00 16.36 40.19
C PRO A 71 10.39 15.79 40.50
N TRP A 72 10.65 14.54 40.12
CA TRP A 72 11.87 13.79 40.44
C TRP A 72 12.93 13.80 39.33
N ALA A 73 12.62 14.27 38.11
CA ALA A 73 13.59 14.33 37.01
C ALA A 73 14.59 15.51 37.11
N HIS A 74 14.50 16.33 38.16
CA HIS A 74 15.24 17.59 38.26
C HIS A 74 16.74 17.45 38.58
N ASN A 75 17.23 16.24 38.90
CA ASN A 75 18.59 16.03 39.40
C ASN A 75 19.60 15.41 38.42
N GLN A 76 19.25 15.13 37.16
CA GLN A 76 20.23 14.61 36.17
C GLN A 76 20.68 15.62 35.11
N LYS A 77 20.26 16.88 35.21
CA LYS A 77 20.62 17.93 34.23
C LYS A 77 21.79 18.79 34.69
N ILE A 78 22.83 18.19 35.25
CA ILE A 78 24.12 18.85 35.51
C ILE A 78 25.19 17.80 35.17
N ILE A 79 26.13 18.15 34.28
CA ILE A 79 27.21 17.33 33.70
C ILE A 79 26.91 16.86 32.26
N THR A 80 26.76 17.82 31.37
CA THR A 80 27.39 17.77 30.04
C THR A 80 27.30 19.17 29.45
N ARG A 81 28.43 19.70 28.96
CA ARG A 81 28.61 21.00 28.29
C ARG A 81 29.04 22.21 29.15
N LYS A 82 30.15 22.05 29.87
CA LYS A 82 31.31 22.97 29.73
C LYS A 82 32.17 22.27 28.66
N ASP A 83 32.11 22.61 27.38
CA ASP A 83 32.83 23.74 26.79
C ASP A 83 32.16 24.13 25.46
N GLN A 84 31.63 25.34 25.40
CA GLN A 84 31.51 26.12 24.17
C GLN A 84 31.17 27.56 24.57
N SER A 85 32.14 28.23 25.21
CA SER A 85 32.17 29.68 25.28
C SER A 85 32.64 30.21 23.93
N HIS A 86 31.70 30.64 23.10
CA HIS A 86 31.81 31.80 22.21
C HIS A 86 30.38 32.03 21.67
N ASN A 87 29.61 32.85 22.37
CA ASN A 87 29.50 34.28 22.07
C ASN A 87 29.09 34.51 20.62
N ASN A 88 27.77 34.45 20.37
CA ASN A 88 27.17 35.41 19.47
C ASN A 88 25.70 35.65 19.86
N ASN A 89 25.52 36.69 20.68
CA ASN A 89 24.23 37.35 20.90
C ASN A 89 23.80 38.00 19.58
N ASN A 90 23.07 37.26 18.75
CA ASN A 90 22.17 37.86 17.77
C ASN A 90 20.74 37.47 18.14
N ASN A 91 20.14 38.32 18.97
CA ASN A 91 18.70 38.43 19.18
C ASN A 91 18.02 38.90 17.88
N ASN A 92 18.07 38.09 16.83
CA ASN A 92 17.10 38.23 15.76
C ASN A 92 15.81 37.56 16.24
N ASN A 93 14.87 38.40 16.67
CA ASN A 93 13.43 38.15 16.66
C ASN A 93 12.98 37.78 15.23
N ASN A 94 13.46 36.64 14.72
CA ASN A 94 12.81 35.99 13.61
C ASN A 94 11.53 35.42 14.21
N ASN A 95 10.46 36.21 14.09
CA ASN A 95 9.10 35.69 14.02
C ASN A 95 9.14 34.58 12.98
N ASN A 96 9.43 33.36 13.44
CA ASN A 96 9.34 32.15 12.68
C ASN A 96 7.86 31.93 12.44
N ASN A 97 7.32 32.70 11.49
CA ASN A 97 6.10 32.38 10.80
C ASN A 97 6.40 31.03 10.15
N ASN A 98 6.13 29.97 10.89
CA ASN A 98 6.12 28.61 10.43
C ASN A 98 5.01 28.54 9.38
N HIS A 99 5.30 29.00 8.18
CA HIS A 99 4.48 28.75 7.02
C HIS A 99 4.50 27.24 6.83
N TYR A 100 3.40 26.61 7.22
CA TYR A 100 3.15 25.21 6.93
C TYR A 100 2.96 25.09 5.41
N TYR A 101 4.07 24.92 4.70
CA TYR A 101 4.03 24.60 3.28
C TYR A 101 3.49 23.18 3.14
N PHE A 102 2.33 23.07 2.50
CA PHE A 102 1.84 21.78 2.03
C PHE A 102 2.67 21.38 0.82
N TYR A 103 3.63 20.48 1.02
CA TYR A 103 4.38 19.88 -0.08
C TYR A 103 3.61 18.69 -0.62
N TYR A 104 3.16 18.82 -1.85
CA TYR A 104 2.59 17.70 -2.58
C TYR A 104 3.71 16.73 -2.96
N LYS A 105 3.74 15.55 -2.31
CA LYS A 105 4.77 14.54 -2.54
C LYS A 105 4.17 13.35 -3.26
N HIS A 106 4.72 13.03 -4.42
CA HIS A 106 4.36 11.85 -5.18
C HIS A 106 5.24 10.65 -4.81
N TYR A 107 4.58 9.53 -4.57
CA TYR A 107 5.20 8.23 -4.29
C TYR A 107 4.92 7.31 -5.49
N GLY A 108 5.99 6.88 -6.17
CA GLY A 108 5.89 6.12 -7.42
C GLY A 108 5.27 4.74 -7.24
N ASP A 109 5.59 4.07 -6.14
CA ASP A 109 4.99 2.82 -5.67
C ASP A 109 3.47 2.95 -5.47
N ILE A 110 3.01 4.03 -4.85
CA ILE A 110 1.56 4.28 -4.71
C ILE A 110 0.90 4.39 -6.09
N TYR A 111 1.53 5.10 -7.03
CA TYR A 111 1.01 5.21 -8.40
C TYR A 111 0.95 3.86 -9.12
N LEU A 112 2.00 3.04 -9.02
CA LEU A 112 2.03 1.69 -9.58
C LEU A 112 0.89 0.84 -9.02
N PHE A 113 0.62 0.94 -7.72
CA PHE A 113 -0.49 0.24 -7.07
C PHE A 113 -1.86 0.68 -7.58
N TYR A 114 -2.10 1.98 -7.77
CA TYR A 114 -3.34 2.47 -8.36
C TYR A 114 -3.52 2.07 -9.83
N VAL A 115 -2.43 2.08 -10.62
CA VAL A 115 -2.45 1.56 -11.99
C VAL A 115 -2.83 0.08 -11.99
N PHE A 116 -2.28 -0.71 -11.07
CA PHE A 116 -2.67 -2.11 -10.90
C PHE A 116 -4.17 -2.27 -10.59
N ILE A 117 -4.71 -1.51 -9.64
CA ILE A 117 -6.15 -1.53 -9.34
C ILE A 117 -6.98 -1.15 -10.58
N CYS A 118 -6.53 -0.16 -11.36
CA CYS A 118 -7.21 0.25 -12.59
C CYS A 118 -7.23 -0.88 -13.63
N VAL A 119 -6.09 -1.55 -13.85
CA VAL A 119 -5.99 -2.68 -14.78
C VAL A 119 -6.90 -3.82 -14.35
N VAL A 120 -6.89 -4.19 -13.07
CA VAL A 120 -7.76 -5.23 -12.51
C VAL A 120 -9.23 -4.85 -12.68
N SER A 121 -9.61 -3.61 -12.36
CA SER A 121 -10.98 -3.11 -12.51
C SER A 121 -11.45 -3.14 -13.96
N LEU A 122 -10.57 -2.78 -14.91
CA LEU A 122 -10.86 -2.80 -16.33
C LEU A 122 -11.07 -4.23 -16.84
N ILE A 123 -10.20 -5.17 -16.46
CA ILE A 123 -10.34 -6.59 -16.82
C ILE A 123 -11.65 -7.14 -16.27
N SER A 124 -11.98 -6.82 -15.02
CA SER A 124 -13.23 -7.21 -14.38
C SER A 124 -14.47 -6.66 -15.09
N TYR A 125 -14.42 -5.40 -15.53
CA TYR A 125 -15.50 -4.80 -16.31
C TYR A 125 -15.65 -5.47 -17.68
N LEU A 126 -14.54 -5.70 -18.39
CA LEU A 126 -14.54 -6.35 -19.70
C LEU A 126 -15.05 -7.79 -19.64
N SER A 127 -14.71 -8.53 -18.59
CA SER A 127 -15.22 -9.89 -18.39
C SER A 127 -16.72 -9.91 -18.08
N PHE A 128 -17.23 -8.92 -17.34
CA PHE A 128 -18.66 -8.80 -17.07
C PHE A 128 -19.45 -8.46 -18.35
N LYS A 129 -18.92 -7.53 -19.17
CA LYS A 129 -19.58 -7.08 -20.41
C LYS A 129 -19.57 -8.10 -21.53
N ASN A 130 -18.47 -8.82 -21.71
CA ASN A 130 -18.29 -9.71 -22.85
C ASN A 130 -18.47 -11.17 -22.43
N VAL A 131 -19.60 -11.77 -22.82
CA VAL A 131 -19.91 -13.19 -22.54
C VAL A 131 -18.79 -14.13 -23.02
N ARG A 132 -18.14 -13.83 -24.15
CA ARG A 132 -17.01 -14.65 -24.64
C ARG A 132 -15.81 -14.56 -23.71
N CYS A 133 -15.50 -13.37 -23.21
CA CYS A 133 -14.43 -13.16 -22.24
C CYS A 133 -14.73 -13.91 -20.93
N LYS A 134 -15.97 -13.80 -20.43
CA LYS A 134 -16.43 -14.56 -19.27
C LYS A 134 -16.26 -16.06 -19.46
N LEU A 135 -16.79 -16.63 -20.54
CA LEU A 135 -16.68 -18.07 -20.85
C LEU A 135 -15.22 -18.52 -20.99
N TRP A 136 -14.36 -17.67 -21.56
CA TRP A 136 -12.93 -17.94 -21.66
C TRP A 136 -12.26 -18.00 -20.27
N LEU A 137 -12.57 -17.06 -19.38
CA LEU A 137 -12.05 -17.05 -18.00
C LEU A 137 -12.57 -18.22 -17.17
N MET A 138 -13.80 -18.70 -17.44
CA MET A 138 -14.38 -19.91 -16.82
C MET A 138 -13.70 -21.21 -17.25
N ARG A 139 -12.97 -21.22 -18.38
CA ARG A 139 -12.34 -22.43 -18.89
C ARG A 139 -11.38 -22.99 -17.83
N ARG A 140 -11.50 -24.27 -17.53
CA ARG A 140 -10.61 -24.95 -16.58
C ARG A 140 -9.38 -25.48 -17.30
N VAL A 141 -8.22 -25.27 -16.67
CA VAL A 141 -6.94 -25.82 -17.06
C VAL A 141 -6.53 -26.82 -15.98
N VAL A 142 -6.22 -28.05 -16.38
CA VAL A 142 -5.69 -29.08 -15.47
C VAL A 142 -4.18 -28.88 -15.37
N LEU A 143 -3.70 -28.40 -14.23
CA LEU A 143 -2.28 -28.10 -14.02
C LEU A 143 -1.48 -29.33 -13.59
N ALA A 144 -2.09 -30.20 -12.77
CA ALA A 144 -1.43 -31.40 -12.27
C ALA A 144 -2.39 -32.59 -12.26
N GLN A 145 -2.18 -33.51 -13.20
CA GLN A 145 -3.01 -34.70 -13.41
C GLN A 145 -3.04 -35.62 -12.18
N ARG A 146 -1.94 -35.72 -11.43
CA ARG A 146 -1.84 -36.63 -10.28
C ARG A 146 -2.66 -36.17 -9.05
N ARG A 147 -2.96 -34.89 -8.94
CA ARG A 147 -3.62 -34.30 -7.76
C ARG A 147 -5.00 -33.72 -8.07
N ASN A 148 -5.49 -33.93 -9.29
CA ASN A 148 -6.74 -33.33 -9.81
C ASN A 148 -6.82 -31.82 -9.56
N TRP A 149 -5.68 -31.11 -9.64
CA TRP A 149 -5.66 -29.66 -9.49
C TRP A 149 -6.10 -29.01 -10.80
N SER A 150 -7.37 -28.57 -10.82
CA SER A 150 -7.94 -27.75 -11.88
C SER A 150 -7.99 -26.29 -11.42
N CYS A 151 -7.49 -25.39 -12.25
CA CYS A 151 -7.53 -23.95 -12.03
C CYS A 151 -8.33 -23.31 -13.18
N SER A 152 -9.10 -22.25 -12.92
CA SER A 152 -9.73 -21.51 -14.02
C SER A 152 -8.69 -20.64 -14.74
N VAL A 153 -8.90 -20.33 -16.02
CA VAL A 153 -8.05 -19.36 -16.73
C VAL A 153 -8.08 -18.00 -16.03
N GLY A 154 -9.22 -17.61 -15.46
CA GLY A 154 -9.33 -16.40 -14.66
C GLY A 154 -8.49 -16.41 -13.38
N GLU A 155 -8.41 -17.53 -12.69
CA GLU A 155 -7.54 -17.68 -11.51
C GLU A 155 -6.05 -17.63 -11.89
N LEU A 156 -5.66 -18.24 -13.01
CA LEU A 156 -4.30 -18.08 -13.55
C LEU A 156 -3.98 -16.63 -13.91
N LEU A 157 -4.92 -15.92 -14.54
CA LEU A 157 -4.76 -14.51 -14.87
C LEU A 157 -4.65 -13.66 -13.60
N PHE A 158 -5.47 -13.93 -12.59
CA PHE A 158 -5.40 -13.27 -11.29
C PHE A 158 -4.02 -13.48 -10.65
N ALA A 159 -3.54 -14.72 -10.56
CA ALA A 159 -2.23 -15.03 -10.02
C ALA A 159 -1.10 -14.34 -10.80
N LEU A 160 -1.20 -14.31 -12.14
CA LEU A 160 -0.24 -13.66 -13.01
C LEU A 160 -0.21 -12.13 -12.80
N LEU A 161 -1.36 -11.48 -12.66
CA LEU A 161 -1.45 -10.04 -12.41
C LEU A 161 -0.80 -9.66 -11.07
N PHE A 162 -1.07 -10.41 -10.01
CA PHE A 162 -0.45 -10.19 -8.70
C PHE A 162 1.05 -10.47 -8.73
N ALA A 163 1.48 -11.54 -9.40
CA ALA A 163 2.90 -11.84 -9.57
C ALA A 163 3.62 -10.75 -10.38
N ALA A 164 3.02 -10.25 -11.46
CA ALA A 164 3.59 -9.18 -12.27
C ALA A 164 3.71 -7.88 -11.46
N MET A 165 2.67 -7.50 -10.73
CA MET A 165 2.70 -6.33 -9.85
C MET A 165 3.77 -6.48 -8.77
N PHE A 166 3.86 -7.65 -8.12
CA PHE A 166 4.89 -7.94 -7.13
C PHE A 166 6.31 -7.78 -7.71
N VAL A 167 6.56 -8.35 -8.89
CA VAL A 167 7.87 -8.23 -9.56
C VAL A 167 8.18 -6.79 -9.92
N ILE A 168 7.21 -6.02 -10.42
CA ILE A 168 7.39 -4.60 -10.74
C ILE A 168 7.77 -3.81 -9.49
N GLU A 169 7.09 -4.01 -8.36
CA GLU A 169 7.41 -3.35 -7.09
C GLU A 169 8.79 -3.73 -6.57
N VAL A 170 9.13 -5.01 -6.57
CA VAL A 170 10.46 -5.49 -6.17
C VAL A 170 11.54 -4.86 -7.05
N CYS A 171 11.36 -4.86 -8.37
CA CYS A 171 12.29 -4.23 -9.31
C CYS A 171 12.38 -2.71 -9.12
N TYR A 172 11.26 -2.04 -8.83
CA TYR A 172 11.23 -0.62 -8.56
C TYR A 172 12.04 -0.27 -7.30
N TRP A 173 11.81 -0.99 -6.20
CA TRP A 173 12.49 -0.73 -4.92
C TRP A 173 13.96 -1.12 -4.94
N PHE A 174 14.31 -2.30 -5.47
CA PHE A 174 15.71 -2.75 -5.51
C PHE A 174 16.53 -2.18 -6.67
N GLY A 175 15.89 -1.77 -7.76
CA GLY A 175 16.57 -1.30 -8.96
C GLY A 175 16.62 0.22 -9.09
N VAL A 176 15.49 0.90 -8.84
CA VAL A 176 15.41 2.36 -9.05
C VAL A 176 15.63 3.09 -7.74
N HIS A 177 14.91 2.70 -6.70
CA HIS A 177 14.92 3.43 -5.43
C HIS A 177 16.18 3.18 -4.60
N ALA A 178 16.75 1.98 -4.67
CA ALA A 178 18.02 1.65 -4.04
C ALA A 178 19.19 2.53 -4.51
N TYR A 179 19.18 2.97 -5.77
CA TYR A 179 20.33 3.65 -6.39
C TYR A 179 20.14 5.16 -6.55
N GLN A 180 18.89 5.66 -6.52
CA GLN A 180 18.63 7.11 -6.59
C GLN A 180 18.86 7.83 -5.26
N ASP A 181 18.91 7.09 -4.17
CA ASP A 181 18.63 7.63 -2.85
C ASP A 181 19.90 7.58 -1.97
N ASP A 182 20.85 8.46 -2.28
CA ASP A 182 22.03 8.78 -1.47
C ASP A 182 23.10 7.67 -1.41
N THR A 183 24.24 7.89 -2.08
CA THR A 183 25.39 6.98 -2.08
C THR A 183 26.02 6.77 -0.69
N THR A 184 25.61 7.55 0.31
CA THR A 184 26.07 7.39 1.69
C THR A 184 25.33 6.30 2.46
N LYS A 185 24.19 5.80 1.98
CA LYS A 185 23.44 4.72 2.64
C LYS A 185 24.14 3.39 2.44
N SER A 186 24.21 2.59 3.50
CA SER A 186 24.76 1.24 3.40
C SER A 186 23.76 0.31 2.68
N ASN A 187 24.29 -0.70 1.99
CA ASN A 187 23.46 -1.72 1.35
C ASN A 187 22.47 -2.35 2.32
N THR A 188 22.88 -2.57 3.57
CA THR A 188 22.01 -3.13 4.62
C THR A 188 20.78 -2.26 4.89
N GLU A 189 20.96 -0.93 4.95
CA GLU A 189 19.84 0.01 5.12
C GLU A 189 18.89 -0.03 3.91
N ILE A 190 19.45 -0.05 2.71
CA ILE A 190 18.68 -0.10 1.46
C ILE A 190 17.81 -1.36 1.41
N TYR A 191 18.41 -2.53 1.67
CA TYR A 191 17.66 -3.79 1.72
C TYR A 191 16.60 -3.76 2.82
N ALA A 192 16.92 -3.22 4.01
CA ALA A 192 15.96 -3.11 5.10
C ALA A 192 14.72 -2.32 4.67
N ARG A 193 14.90 -1.15 4.07
CA ARG A 193 13.81 -0.31 3.56
C ARG A 193 12.98 -1.03 2.50
N ALA A 194 13.64 -1.64 1.51
CA ALA A 194 12.96 -2.36 0.44
C ALA A 194 12.10 -3.53 0.97
N PHE A 195 12.63 -4.36 1.88
CA PHE A 195 11.86 -5.44 2.51
C PHE A 195 10.65 -4.92 3.30
N GLY A 196 10.78 -3.76 3.94
CA GLY A 196 9.68 -3.10 4.64
C GLY A 196 8.54 -2.73 3.68
N VAL A 197 8.86 -2.15 2.53
CA VAL A 197 7.83 -1.79 1.54
C VAL A 197 7.24 -3.00 0.84
N VAL A 198 8.05 -4.00 0.50
CA VAL A 198 7.55 -5.27 -0.04
C VAL A 198 6.58 -5.95 0.94
N ALA A 199 6.84 -5.87 2.25
CA ALA A 199 5.89 -6.37 3.25
C ALA A 199 4.55 -5.60 3.21
N ILE A 200 4.58 -4.27 3.05
CA ILE A 200 3.35 -3.44 2.93
C ILE A 200 2.57 -3.79 1.65
N VAL A 201 3.25 -4.03 0.52
CA VAL A 201 2.60 -4.48 -0.73
C VAL A 201 1.92 -5.84 -0.52
N LEU A 202 2.61 -6.79 0.11
CA LEU A 202 2.05 -8.11 0.42
C LEU A 202 0.86 -8.05 1.39
N LEU A 203 0.92 -7.16 2.39
CA LEU A 203 -0.20 -6.88 3.28
C LEU A 203 -1.39 -6.30 2.50
N SER A 204 -1.13 -5.42 1.53
CA SER A 204 -2.17 -4.88 0.66
C SER A 204 -2.83 -5.99 -0.14
N PHE A 205 -2.06 -6.89 -0.76
CA PHE A 205 -2.61 -8.07 -1.45
C PHE A 205 -3.41 -8.97 -0.52
N GLN A 206 -2.98 -9.11 0.73
CA GLN A 206 -3.72 -9.86 1.74
C GLN A 206 -5.10 -9.23 1.99
N PHE A 207 -5.23 -7.90 2.10
CA PHE A 207 -6.53 -7.25 2.21
C PHE A 207 -7.42 -7.52 1.00
N PHE A 208 -6.86 -7.51 -0.22
CA PHE A 208 -7.62 -7.83 -1.43
C PHE A 208 -8.29 -9.20 -1.33
N THR A 209 -7.57 -10.22 -0.85
CA THR A 209 -8.12 -11.58 -0.68
C THR A 209 -9.20 -11.68 0.41
N VAL A 210 -9.22 -10.77 1.39
CA VAL A 210 -10.18 -10.78 2.51
C VAL A 210 -11.48 -10.06 2.19
N THR A 211 -11.44 -9.06 1.31
CA THR A 211 -12.56 -8.12 1.10
C THR A 211 -13.87 -8.75 0.63
N ARG A 212 -13.92 -10.07 0.31
CA ARG A 212 -15.10 -10.81 -0.16
C ARG A 212 -15.88 -10.08 -1.27
N ILE A 213 -15.19 -9.22 -2.02
CA ILE A 213 -15.83 -8.43 -3.07
C ILE A 213 -16.22 -9.41 -4.17
N ARG A 214 -17.49 -9.34 -4.59
CA ARG A 214 -18.04 -10.16 -5.68
C ARG A 214 -17.21 -10.09 -6.95
N LEU A 215 -16.54 -8.96 -7.18
CA LEU A 215 -15.60 -8.74 -8.28
C LEU A 215 -14.61 -9.91 -8.47
N TRP A 216 -14.04 -10.45 -7.39
CA TRP A 216 -13.04 -11.52 -7.48
C TRP A 216 -13.66 -12.84 -7.95
N HIS A 217 -14.78 -13.20 -7.33
CA HIS A 217 -15.51 -14.43 -7.62
C HIS A 217 -16.16 -14.41 -9.00
N ASP A 218 -16.78 -13.30 -9.38
CA ASP A 218 -17.57 -13.21 -10.59
C ASP A 218 -16.71 -12.95 -11.83
N CYS A 219 -15.63 -12.18 -11.70
CA CYS A 219 -14.80 -11.81 -12.85
C CYS A 219 -13.70 -12.84 -13.15
N PHE A 220 -13.00 -13.32 -12.11
CA PHE A 220 -11.88 -14.26 -12.29
C PHE A 220 -12.28 -15.70 -11.99
N HIS A 221 -13.52 -15.96 -11.56
CA HIS A 221 -13.99 -17.30 -11.23
C HIS A 221 -13.11 -18.02 -10.20
N LEU A 222 -12.60 -17.27 -9.21
CA LEU A 222 -11.90 -17.85 -8.08
C LEU A 222 -12.88 -18.50 -7.12
N SER A 223 -12.51 -19.67 -6.59
CA SER A 223 -13.19 -20.27 -5.45
C SER A 223 -12.79 -19.54 -4.15
N PHE A 224 -13.66 -19.62 -3.13
CA PHE A 224 -13.36 -19.00 -1.84
C PHE A 224 -12.19 -19.70 -1.15
N GLU A 225 -12.10 -21.02 -1.34
CA GLU A 225 -11.03 -21.85 -0.85
C GLU A 225 -9.67 -21.41 -1.42
N HIS A 226 -9.61 -21.08 -2.71
CA HIS A 226 -8.38 -20.57 -3.34
C HIS A 226 -8.03 -19.17 -2.84
N LEU A 227 -9.00 -18.28 -2.62
CA LEU A 227 -8.75 -16.98 -1.99
C LEU A 227 -8.15 -17.12 -0.59
N VAL A 228 -8.62 -18.08 0.22
CA VAL A 228 -8.03 -18.38 1.54
C VAL A 228 -6.60 -18.93 1.42
N VAL A 229 -6.30 -19.70 0.37
CA VAL A 229 -4.91 -20.14 0.07
C VAL A 229 -4.03 -18.94 -0.28
N TYR A 230 -4.48 -18.04 -1.16
CA TYR A 230 -3.74 -16.82 -1.49
C TYR A 230 -3.55 -15.90 -0.28
N HIS A 231 -4.57 -15.75 0.56
CA HIS A 231 -4.47 -14.99 1.81
C HIS A 231 -3.35 -15.50 2.71
N ARG A 232 -3.28 -16.83 2.92
CA ARG A 232 -2.22 -17.46 3.71
C ARG A 232 -0.86 -17.32 3.05
N LEU A 233 -0.78 -17.49 1.72
CA LEU A 233 0.45 -17.32 0.97
C LEU A 233 1.02 -15.90 1.13
N PHE A 234 0.19 -14.87 0.91
CA PHE A 234 0.59 -13.47 1.07
C PHE A 234 0.91 -13.14 2.53
N GLY A 235 0.16 -13.68 3.49
CA GLY A 235 0.45 -13.51 4.91
C GLY A 235 1.80 -14.10 5.33
N TYR A 236 2.14 -15.31 4.88
CA TYR A 236 3.46 -15.91 5.15
C TYR A 236 4.59 -15.13 4.47
N ALA A 237 4.40 -14.70 3.22
CA ALA A 237 5.38 -13.88 2.52
C ALA A 237 5.58 -12.53 3.21
N MET A 238 4.49 -11.88 3.65
CA MET A 238 4.52 -10.62 4.39
C MET A 238 5.29 -10.78 5.71
N LEU A 239 5.01 -11.83 6.49
CA LEU A 239 5.73 -12.11 7.73
C LEU A 239 7.22 -12.32 7.47
N PHE A 240 7.57 -13.10 6.44
CA PHE A 240 8.97 -13.32 6.05
C PHE A 240 9.68 -12.00 5.71
N CYS A 241 9.08 -11.16 4.85
CA CYS A 241 9.64 -9.85 4.52
C CYS A 241 9.74 -8.94 5.75
N GLY A 242 8.77 -8.97 6.65
CA GLY A 242 8.80 -8.24 7.92
C GLY A 242 9.93 -8.68 8.85
N TYR A 243 10.18 -9.99 8.97
CA TYR A 243 11.33 -10.50 9.72
C TYR A 243 12.65 -10.09 9.09
N MET A 244 12.79 -10.21 7.76
CA MET A 244 13.99 -9.75 7.05
C MET A 244 14.24 -8.25 7.24
N HIS A 245 13.19 -7.43 7.14
CA HIS A 245 13.23 -6.00 7.46
C HIS A 245 13.80 -5.75 8.86
N MET A 246 13.34 -6.49 9.87
CA MET A 246 13.82 -6.35 11.25
C MET A 246 15.26 -6.81 11.45
N PHE A 247 15.64 -7.96 10.90
CA PHE A 247 17.01 -8.45 11.01
C PHE A 247 18.02 -7.50 10.33
N LEU A 248 17.67 -6.94 9.17
CA LEU A 248 18.52 -6.00 8.47
C LEU A 248 18.68 -4.69 9.24
N TRP A 249 17.63 -4.16 9.89
CA TRP A 249 17.78 -3.00 10.77
C TRP A 249 18.66 -3.27 11.98
N ILE A 250 18.53 -4.45 12.61
CA ILE A 250 19.42 -4.87 13.71
C ILE A 250 20.88 -4.92 13.23
N ALA A 251 21.12 -5.50 12.05
CA ALA A 251 22.46 -5.56 11.45
C ALA A 251 23.01 -4.16 11.08
N PHE A 252 22.15 -3.26 10.62
CA PHE A 252 22.54 -1.87 10.33
C PHE A 252 22.94 -1.12 11.60
N TRP A 253 22.16 -1.23 12.66
CA TRP A 253 22.46 -0.54 13.93
C TRP A 253 23.65 -1.13 14.67
N SER A 254 23.94 -2.43 14.53
CA SER A 254 25.13 -3.04 15.15
C SER A 254 26.43 -2.53 14.53
N GLN A 255 26.43 -2.12 13.25
CA GLN A 255 27.57 -1.49 12.58
C GLN A 255 27.77 -0.04 13.04
N SER A 256 26.72 0.61 13.53
CA SER A 256 26.76 1.99 14.02
C SER A 256 27.25 2.01 15.48
N VAL A 257 28.56 2.18 15.67
CA VAL A 257 29.31 2.15 16.95
C VAL A 257 28.63 2.91 18.12
N ILE A 258 27.81 3.92 17.82
CA ILE A 258 27.13 4.78 18.80
C ILE A 258 25.95 4.06 19.52
N TYR A 259 25.31 3.08 18.89
CA TYR A 259 24.09 2.48 19.45
C TYR A 259 24.35 1.28 20.36
N VAL A 260 25.42 0.52 20.14
CA VAL A 260 25.76 -0.66 20.95
C VAL A 260 26.01 -0.29 22.42
N HIS A 261 26.67 0.85 22.67
CA HIS A 261 26.91 1.33 24.04
C HIS A 261 25.63 1.80 24.75
N THR A 262 24.65 2.33 24.02
CA THR A 262 23.46 2.95 24.65
C THR A 262 22.44 1.91 25.09
N TYR A 263 22.16 0.89 24.27
CA TYR A 263 21.16 -0.14 24.60
C TYR A 263 21.66 -1.15 25.65
N ILE A 264 22.96 -1.46 25.67
CA ILE A 264 23.53 -2.33 26.70
C ILE A 264 23.51 -1.62 28.06
N CYS A 265 23.77 -0.30 28.12
CA CYS A 265 23.69 0.44 29.37
C CYS A 265 22.25 0.57 29.88
N THR A 266 21.25 0.89 29.06
CA THR A 266 19.87 1.07 29.56
C THR A 266 19.20 -0.22 30.04
N CYS A 267 19.49 -1.37 29.41
CA CYS A 267 18.98 -2.66 29.90
C CYS A 267 19.63 -3.10 31.22
N VAL A 268 20.86 -2.66 31.51
CA VAL A 268 21.52 -2.96 32.80
C VAL A 268 20.97 -2.08 33.93
N TYR A 269 20.61 -0.83 33.66
CA TYR A 269 20.09 0.10 34.68
C TYR A 269 18.60 -0.07 35.03
N THR A 270 17.85 -0.88 34.29
CA THR A 270 16.42 -1.12 34.59
C THR A 270 16.17 -2.37 35.43
N TYR A 271 17.22 -3.15 35.72
CA TYR A 271 17.15 -4.38 36.53
C TYR A 271 18.02 -4.33 37.81
N THR A 272 18.45 -3.14 38.22
CA THR A 272 19.11 -2.87 39.52
C THR A 272 18.38 -1.77 40.24
#